data_AF-A0A3N5GRI0-F1
#
_entry.id   AF-A0A3N5GRI0-F1
#
_cell.length_a   1.000
_cell.length_b   1.000
_cell.length_c   1.000
_cell.angle_alpha   90.00
_cell.angle_beta   90.00
_cell.angle_gamma   90.00
#
_symmetry.space_group_name_H-M   'P 1'
#
loop_
_entity.id
_entity.type
_entity.pdbx_description
1 polymer ?
#
loop_
_entity_poly.entity_id
_entity_poly.type
_entity_poly.pdbx_seq_one_letter_code
_entity_poly.pdbx_strand_id
1 'polypeptide(L)' 'MAAAVADVFDRGGVLLAEAGTGTGKTLAYLVPAILSGHRVLVSTGTKNLQEQVYAKDLPLLRQALRANFRATCMKGR' A
#
# COMPACT_ATOMS: atom_id res chain seq x y z
N MET A 1 -8.75 -9.34 -2.69
CA MET A 1 -7.33 -8.93 -2.62
C MET A 1 -6.92 -8.51 -1.21
N ALA A 2 -7.56 -7.53 -0.57
CA ALA A 2 -7.12 -7.03 0.76
C ALA A 2 -7.00 -8.10 1.85
N ALA A 3 -8.00 -8.97 2.00
CA ALA A 3 -7.95 -10.09 2.95
C ALA A 3 -6.77 -11.04 2.68
N ALA A 4 -6.51 -11.37 1.42
CA ALA A 4 -5.37 -12.22 1.04
C ALA A 4 -4.01 -11.54 1.33
N VAL A 5 -3.92 -10.22 1.17
CA VAL A 5 -2.71 -9.47 1.56
C VAL A 5 -2.53 -9.48 3.08
N ALA A 6 -3.61 -9.30 3.85
CA ALA A 6 -3.56 -9.37 5.32
C ALA A 6 -3.11 -10.75 5.81
N ASP A 7 -3.67 -11.82 5.24
CA ASP A 7 -3.28 -13.20 5.58
C ASP A 7 -1.79 -13.45 5.35
N VAL A 8 -1.19 -12.87 4.31
CA VAL A 8 0.25 -13.00 4.01
C VAL A 8 1.10 -12.17 4.97
N PHE A 9 0.61 -11.03 5.45
CA PHE A 9 1.29 -10.31 6.53
C PHE A 9 1.31 -11.12 7.83
N ASP A 10 0.22 -11.83 8.15
CA ASP A 10 0.11 -12.60 9.40
C ASP A 10 0.84 -13.95 9.35
N ARG A 11 0.79 -14.64 8.20
CA ARG A 11 1.31 -16.01 8.04
C ARG A 11 2.64 -16.09 7.31
N GLY A 12 3.07 -14.99 6.67
CA GLY A 12 4.19 -14.98 5.75
C GLY A 12 3.86 -15.63 4.39
N GLY A 13 4.81 -15.55 3.45
CA GLY A 13 4.70 -16.17 2.12
C GLY A 13 4.70 -15.14 0.98
N VAL A 14 4.25 -15.59 -0.20
CA VAL A 14 4.20 -14.79 -1.42
C VAL A 14 2.79 -14.85 -2.00
N LEU A 15 2.23 -13.68 -2.32
CA LEU A 15 0.94 -13.55 -3.00
C LEU A 15 1.14 -12.99 -4.40
N LEU A 16 0.63 -13.69 -5.40
CA LEU A 16 0.42 -13.18 -6.74
C LEU A 16 -1.07 -12.86 -6.91
N ALA A 17 -1.39 -11.61 -7.27
CA ALA A 17 -2.76 -11.17 -7.47
C ALA A 17 -2.85 -10.26 -8.68
N GLU A 18 -3.91 -10.43 -9.47
CA GLU A 18 -4.25 -9.55 -10.58
C GLU A 18 -5.46 -8.69 -10.21
N ALA A 19 -5.42 -7.42 -10.59
CA ALA A 19 -6.50 -6.47 -10.38
C ALA A 19 -6.52 -5.45 -11.52
N GLY A 20 -7.67 -5.34 -12.19
CA GLY A 20 -7.89 -4.36 -13.26
C GLY A 20 -7.76 -2.92 -12.77
N THR A 21 -7.63 -1.97 -13.70
CA THR A 21 -7.68 -0.53 -13.40
C THR A 21 -9.01 -0.15 -12.75
N GLY A 22 -8.98 0.77 -11.78
CA GLY A 22 -10.19 1.24 -11.08
C GLY A 22 -10.75 0.30 -10.01
N THR A 23 -10.24 -0.93 -9.88
CA THR A 23 -10.76 -1.94 -8.91
C THR A 23 -10.31 -1.74 -7.46
N GLY A 24 -9.57 -0.68 -7.16
CA GLY A 24 -9.08 -0.39 -5.81
C GLY A 24 -7.82 -1.15 -5.38
N LYS A 25 -7.02 -1.65 -6.34
CA LYS A 25 -5.76 -2.39 -6.08
C LYS A 25 -4.83 -1.70 -5.06
N THR A 26 -4.72 -0.37 -5.15
CA THR A 26 -3.86 0.42 -4.26
C THR A 26 -4.30 0.35 -2.82
N LEU A 27 -5.60 0.58 -2.56
CA LEU A 27 -6.14 0.47 -1.20
C LEU A 27 -6.06 -0.98 -0.69
N ALA A 28 -6.26 -1.95 -1.58
CA ALA A 28 -6.23 -3.36 -1.22
C ALA A 28 -4.87 -3.82 -0.68
N TYR A 29 -3.73 -3.25 -1.11
CA TYR A 29 -2.43 -3.55 -0.49
C TYR A 29 -2.03 -2.55 0.60
N LEU A 30 -2.42 -1.27 0.52
CA LEU A 30 -2.00 -0.25 1.49
C LEU A 30 -2.71 -0.37 2.85
N VAL A 31 -4.01 -0.67 2.86
CA VAL A 31 -4.78 -0.79 4.11
C VAL A 31 -4.20 -1.88 5.02
N PRO A 32 -4.06 -3.15 4.57
CA PRO A 32 -3.45 -4.18 5.41
C PRO A 32 -1.98 -3.89 5.72
N ALA A 33 -1.22 -3.28 4.79
CA ALA A 33 0.16 -2.89 5.06
C ALA A 33 0.28 -1.91 6.25
N ILE A 34 -0.56 -0.87 6.29
CA ILE A 34 -0.58 0.12 7.36
C ILE A 34 -1.02 -0.53 8.68
N LEU A 35 -2.10 -1.31 8.66
CA LEU A 35 -2.66 -1.93 9.86
C LEU A 35 -1.75 -3.03 10.44
N SER A 36 -0.91 -3.65 9.61
CA SER A 36 0.03 -4.67 10.06
C SER A 36 1.12 -4.14 11.00
N GLY A 37 1.37 -2.83 11.02
CA GLY A 37 2.45 -2.22 11.83
C GLY A 37 3.87 -2.55 11.36
N HIS A 38 4.03 -3.35 10.30
CA HIS A 38 5.33 -3.69 9.74
C HIS A 38 5.97 -2.51 9.00
N ARG A 39 7.30 -2.57 8.85
CA ARG A 39 8.01 -1.72 7.89
C ARG A 39 7.77 -2.26 6.49
N VAL A 40 7.04 -1.52 5.66
CA VAL A 40 6.63 -1.96 4.31
C VAL A 40 7.29 -1.11 3.22
N LEU A 41 7.78 -1.76 2.17
CA LEU A 41 8.23 -1.13 0.92
C LEU A 41 7.17 -1.35 -0.16
N VAL A 42 6.70 -0.27 -0.77
CA VAL A 42 5.80 -0.32 -1.92
C VAL A 42 6.61 0.07 -3.16
N SER A 43 6.70 -0.84 -4.13
CA SER A 43 7.31 -0.58 -5.43
C SER A 43 6.23 -0.46 -6.51
N THR A 44 6.34 0.55 -7.37
CA THR A 44 5.38 0.79 -8.46
C THR A 44 6.11 1.08 -9.76
N GLY A 45 5.47 0.80 -10.90
CA GLY A 45 6.11 0.85 -12.21
C GLY A 45 6.53 2.23 -12.74
N THR A 46 6.03 3.35 -12.21
CA THR A 46 6.39 4.70 -12.68
C THR A 46 6.51 5.72 -11.55
N LYS A 47 7.30 6.79 -11.76
CA LYS A 47 7.44 7.91 -10.80
C LYS A 47 6.09 8.59 -10.50
N ASN A 48 5.18 8.67 -11.48
CA ASN A 48 3.85 9.26 -11.30
C ASN A 48 2.96 8.42 -10.39
N LEU A 49 3.02 7.08 -10.51
CA LEU A 49 2.30 6.19 -9.60
C LEU A 49 2.84 6.28 -8.18
N GLN A 50 4.16 6.39 -8.01
CA GLN A 50 4.77 6.62 -6.69
C GLN A 50 4.27 7.93 -6.07
N GLU A 51 4.22 9.01 -6.85
CA GLU A 51 3.71 10.31 -6.39
C GLU A 51 2.23 10.23 -6.02
N GLN A 52 1.41 9.55 -6.82
CA GLN A 52 -0.01 9.35 -6.51
C GLN A 52 -0.20 8.62 -5.18
N VAL A 53 0.55 7.53 -4.97
CA VAL A 53 0.49 6.80 -3.69
C VAL A 53 0.89 7.72 -2.54
N TYR A 54 2.00 8.44 -2.68
CA TYR A 54 2.57 9.23 -1.60
C TYR A 54 1.77 10.50 -1.27
N ALA A 55 1.37 11.28 -2.28
CA ALA A 55 0.75 12.59 -2.09
C ALA A 55 -0.78 12.53 -1.98
N LYS A 56 -1.42 11.43 -2.42
CA LYS A 56 -2.88 11.29 -2.40
C LYS A 56 -3.36 10.12 -1.56
N ASP A 57 -2.91 8.91 -1.88
CA ASP A 57 -3.49 7.70 -1.27
C ASP A 57 -3.10 7.57 0.22
N LEU A 58 -1.85 7.86 0.59
CA LEU A 58 -1.39 7.79 1.98
C LEU A 58 -2.03 8.87 2.88
N PRO A 59 -2.12 10.16 2.50
CA PRO A 59 -2.85 11.16 3.28
C PRO A 59 -4.32 10.79 3.49
N LEU A 60 -4.99 10.30 2.43
CA LEU A 60 -6.37 9.82 2.52
C LEU A 60 -6.52 8.68 3.54
N LEU A 61 -5.64 7.69 3.47
CA LEU A 61 -5.66 6.55 4.40
C LEU A 61 -5.34 6.95 5.83
N ARG A 62 -4.42 7.91 6.03
CA ARG A 62 -4.14 8.46 7.36
C ARG A 62 -5.39 9.05 8.01
N GLN A 63 -6.16 9.82 7.23
CA GLN A 63 -7.41 10.41 7.71
C GLN A 63 -8.49 9.34 7.94
N ALA A 64 -8.69 8.45 6.97
CA ALA A 64 -9.76 7.45 7.01
C ALA A 64 -9.56 6.41 8.13
N LEU A 65 -8.33 5.94 8.33
CA LEU A 65 -8.01 4.91 9.32
C LEU A 65 -7.71 5.48 10.71
N ARG A 66 -7.57 6.80 10.83
CA ARG A 66 -7.05 7.47 12.06
C ARG A 66 -5.74 6.84 12.56
N ALA A 67 -4.94 6.33 11.63
CA ALA A 67 -3.71 5.60 11.92
C ALA A 67 -2.52 6.55 11.90
N ASN A 68 -1.63 6.44 12.89
CA ASN A 68 -0.40 7.20 12.92
C ASN A 68 0.75 6.39 12.30
N PHE A 69 1.05 6.63 11.03
CA PHE A 69 2.16 5.99 10.32
C PHE A 69 3.06 7.02 9.65
N ARG A 70 4.34 6.68 9.51
CA ARG A 70 5.32 7.49 8.77
C ARG A 70 5.54 6.88 7.38
N ALA A 71 5.67 7.73 6.37
CA ALA A 71 6.00 7.32 5.02
C ALA A 71 7.01 8.30 4.44
N THR A 72 7.85 7.80 3.54
CA THR A 72 8.77 8.60 2.74
C THR A 72 8.76 8.07 1.31
N CYS A 73 9.08 8.91 0.34
CA CYS A 73 9.16 8.54 -1.08
C CYS A 73 10.61 8.68 -1.54
N MET A 74 11.21 7.57 -1.97
CA MET A 74 12.58 7.54 -2.49
C MET A 74 12.54 7.50 -4.02
N LYS A 75 13.21 8.45 -4.66
CA LYS A 75 13.34 8.55 -6.12
C LYS A 75 14.81 8.45 -6.51
N GLY A 76 15.11 7.67 -7.55
CA GLY A 76 16.44 7.67 -8.17
C GLY A 76 16.74 9.03 -8.81
N ARG A 77 18.03 9.39 -8.89
CA ARG A 77 18.51 10.59 -9.59
C ARG A 77 18.00 10.63 -11.04
#